data_AF-A0A6N7YKX8-F1
#
_entry.id   AF-A0A6N7YKX8-F1
#
_cell.length_a   1.000
_cell.length_b   1.000
_cell.length_c   1.000
_cell.angle_alpha   90.00
_cell.angle_beta   90.00
_cell.angle_gamma   90.00
#
_symmetry.space_group_name_H-M   'P 1'
#
loop_
_entity.id
_entity.type
_entity.pdbx_description
1 polymer ?
#
loop_
_entity_poly.entity_id
_entity_poly.type
_entity_poly.pdbx_seq_one_letter_code
_entity_poly.pdbx_strand_id
1 'polypeptide(L)' 'MSGRVPEQTATVTVGAGETLWDMAREYAPSADADDVVARIRQLNSLGDTAVVPGLPLTVPVDAEPLVAGR' A
#
# COMPACT_ATOMS: atom_id res chain seq x y z
N MET A 1 -4.82 -2.21 19.56
CA MET A 1 -4.47 -3.42 18.79
C MET A 1 -4.35 -2.95 17.37
N SER A 2 -3.13 -2.70 16.89
CA SER A 2 -2.93 -2.35 15.49
C SER A 2 -3.43 -3.49 14.60
N GLY A 3 -4.16 -3.14 13.55
CA GLY A 3 -4.76 -4.11 12.65
C GLY A 3 -3.68 -4.86 11.89
N ARG A 4 -3.90 -6.17 11.66
CA ARG A 4 -3.07 -6.96 10.76
C ARG A 4 -3.08 -6.29 9.38
N VAL A 5 -1.92 -6.22 8.72
CA VAL A 5 -1.81 -5.74 7.33
C VAL A 5 -2.85 -6.45 6.45
N PRO A 6 -3.63 -5.69 5.65
CA PRO A 6 -4.65 -6.28 4.80
C PRO A 6 -4.08 -7.28 3.80
N GLU A 7 -4.85 -8.35 3.56
CA GLU A 7 -4.48 -9.41 2.61
C GLU A 7 -4.81 -9.06 1.15
N GLN A 8 -5.68 -8.08 0.95
CA GLN A 8 -6.02 -7.56 -0.37
C GLN A 8 -4.98 -6.56 -0.85
N THR A 9 -4.71 -6.58 -2.15
CA THR A 9 -3.69 -5.76 -2.78
C THR A 9 -4.23 -5.11 -4.04
N ALA A 10 -3.87 -3.85 -4.26
CA ALA A 10 -4.16 -3.12 -5.49
C ALA A 10 -2.85 -2.64 -6.13
N THR A 11 -2.83 -2.52 -7.44
CA THR A 11 -1.72 -1.88 -8.16
C THR A 11 -2.01 -0.40 -8.31
N VAL A 12 -1.15 0.43 -7.73
CA VAL A 12 -1.25 1.89 -7.73
C VAL A 12 0.04 2.49 -8.28
N THR A 13 -0.05 3.63 -8.93
CA THR A 13 1.13 4.34 -9.44
C THR A 13 1.56 5.39 -8.44
N VAL A 14 2.84 5.40 -8.08
CA VAL A 14 3.38 6.37 -7.11
C VAL A 14 3.24 7.79 -7.64
N GLY A 15 2.57 8.65 -6.86
CA GLY A 15 2.44 10.07 -7.14
C GLY A 15 3.75 10.84 -7.03
N ALA A 16 3.82 12.01 -7.67
CA ALA A 16 4.99 12.89 -7.55
C ALA A 16 5.08 13.47 -6.13
N GLY A 17 6.12 13.07 -5.38
CA GLY A 17 6.32 13.47 -3.99
C GLY A 17 5.62 12.59 -2.96
N GLU A 18 4.95 11.53 -3.40
CA GLU A 18 4.27 10.57 -2.53
C GLU A 18 5.26 9.51 -2.03
N THR A 19 5.16 9.16 -0.75
CA THR A 19 6.02 8.13 -0.14
C THR A 19 5.25 6.85 0.11
N LEU A 20 5.97 5.72 0.26
CA LEU A 20 5.35 4.45 0.66
C LEU A 20 4.53 4.58 1.96
N TRP A 21 4.98 5.45 2.87
CA TRP A 21 4.29 5.73 4.14
C TRP A 21 2.97 6.49 3.94
N ASP A 22 2.92 7.40 2.97
CA ASP A 22 1.68 8.13 2.64
C ASP A 22 0.68 7.19 1.98
N MET A 23 1.12 6.39 1.01
CA MET A 23 0.30 5.34 0.40
C MET A 23 -0.21 4.34 1.45
N ALA A 24 0.65 3.92 2.38
CA ALA A 24 0.25 3.00 3.45
C ALA A 24 -0.90 3.55 4.29
N ARG A 25 -0.81 4.82 4.71
CA ARG A 25 -1.86 5.47 5.50
C ARG A 25 -3.14 5.73 4.70
N GLU A 26 -3.01 5.98 3.40
CA GLU A 26 -4.16 6.25 2.54
C GLU A 26 -4.94 4.98 2.19
N TYR A 27 -4.22 3.91 1.84
CA TYR A 27 -4.84 2.67 1.37
C TYR A 27 -5.08 1.63 2.47
N ALA A 28 -4.31 1.66 3.55
CA ALA A 28 -4.46 0.74 4.69
C ALA A 28 -4.44 1.51 6.04
N PRO A 29 -5.39 2.45 6.25
CA PRO A 29 -5.45 3.26 7.47
C PRO A 29 -5.69 2.44 8.74
N SER A 30 -6.21 1.21 8.62
CA SER A 30 -6.51 0.33 9.76
C SER A 30 -5.28 -0.46 10.24
N ALA A 31 -4.22 -0.52 9.43
CA ALA A 31 -2.99 -1.24 9.71
C ALA A 31 -1.83 -0.29 10.06
N ASP A 32 -0.79 -0.83 10.70
CA ASP A 32 0.43 -0.06 10.97
C ASP A 32 1.14 0.27 9.65
N ALA A 33 1.42 1.55 9.43
CA ALA A 33 2.07 2.00 8.20
C ALA A 33 3.46 1.37 7.98
N ASP A 34 4.21 1.08 9.05
CA ASP A 34 5.53 0.43 8.94
C ASP A 34 5.41 -1.02 8.43
N ASP A 35 4.47 -1.79 8.98
CA ASP A 35 4.17 -3.16 8.53
C ASP A 35 3.64 -3.16 7.09
N VAL A 36 2.78 -2.20 6.74
CA VAL A 36 2.27 -2.01 5.38
C VAL A 36 3.42 -1.69 4.42
N VAL A 37 4.33 -0.78 4.77
CA VAL A 37 5.50 -0.43 3.96
C VAL A 37 6.41 -1.64 3.76
N ALA A 38 6.67 -2.41 4.82
CA ALA A 38 7.42 -3.67 4.72
C ALA A 38 6.74 -4.66 3.77
N ARG A 39 5.41 -4.75 3.82
CA ARG A 39 4.63 -5.59 2.92
C ARG A 39 4.65 -5.10 1.47
N ILE A 40 4.51 -3.80 1.22
CA ILE A 40 4.64 -3.20 -0.12
C ILE A 40 6.00 -3.54 -0.70
N ARG A 41 7.07 -3.39 0.10
CA ARG A 41 8.43 -3.75 -0.30
C ARG A 41 8.55 -5.21 -0.69
N GLN A 42 8.00 -6.11 0.14
CA GLN A 42 7.98 -7.54 -0.14
C GLN A 42 7.21 -7.90 -1.42
N LEU A 43 6.03 -7.30 -1.62
CA LEU A 43 5.16 -7.55 -2.78
C LEU A 43 5.83 -7.10 -4.09
N ASN A 44 6.52 -5.97 -4.07
CA ASN A 44 7.17 -5.40 -5.24
C ASN A 44 8.64 -5.81 -5.38
N SER A 45 9.16 -6.64 -4.48
CA SER A 45 10.60 -6.95 -4.38
C SER A 45 11.48 -5.69 -4.34
N LEU A 46 10.96 -4.62 -3.74
CA LEU A 46 11.71 -3.39 -3.49
C LEU A 46 12.55 -3.64 -2.23
N GLY A 47 13.84 -3.93 -2.41
CA GLY A 47 14.78 -3.97 -1.29
C GLY A 47 15.04 -2.57 -0.74
N ASP A 48 16.31 -2.15 -0.78
CA ASP A 48 16.72 -0.76 -0.50
C ASP A 48 16.48 0.21 -1.66
N THR A 49 15.90 -0.27 -2.76
CA THR A 49 15.68 0.53 -3.95
C THR A 49 14.73 1.70 -3.66
N ALA A 50 15.18 2.91 -3.97
CA ALA A 50 14.36 4.11 -3.87
C ALA A 50 13.16 3.99 -4.82
N VAL A 51 11.97 4.28 -4.29
CA VAL A 51 10.73 4.31 -5.08
C VAL A 51 10.71 5.60 -5.90
N VAL A 52 10.47 5.47 -7.19
CA VAL A 52 10.38 6.61 -8.13
C VAL A 52 8.92 6.91 -8.48
N PRO A 53 8.52 8.19 -8.57
CA PRO A 53 7.21 8.57 -9.09
C PRO A 53 6.94 7.98 -10.48
N GLY A 54 5.71 7.54 -10.72
CA GLY A 54 5.33 6.87 -11.96
C GLY A 54 5.61 5.36 -11.98
N LEU A 55 6.22 4.80 -10.93
CA LEU A 55 6.40 3.36 -10.79
C LEU A 55 5.08 2.71 -10.34
N PRO A 56 4.55 1.71 -11.07
CA PRO A 56 3.44 0.91 -10.59
C PRO A 56 3.91 0.02 -9.43
N LEU A 57 3.26 0.18 -8.27
CA LEU A 57 3.48 -0.61 -7.07
C LEU A 57 2.23 -1.34 -6.63
N THR A 58 2.39 -2.61 -6.26
CA THR A 58 1.37 -3.38 -5.56
C THR A 58 1.34 -3.00 -4.09
N VAL A 59 0.28 -2.34 -3.64
CA VAL A 59 0.09 -1.94 -2.25
C VAL A 59 -1.03 -2.75 -1.61
N PRO A 60 -0.92 -3.14 -0.33
CA PRO A 60 -2.02 -3.76 0.37
C PRO A 60 -3.06 -2.67 0.70
N VAL A 61 -4.33 -3.00 0.51
CA VAL A 61 -5.45 -2.08 0.69
C VAL A 61 -6.44 -2.68 1.65
N ASP A 62 -6.91 -1.89 2.61
CA ASP A 62 -8.05 -2.29 3.43
C ASP A 62 -9.24 -2.43 2.50
N ALA A 63 -9.78 -3.63 2.43
CA ALA A 63 -10.95 -3.87 1.62
C ALA A 63 -12.20 -3.44 2.36
N GLU A 64 -12.43 -2.15 2.37
CA GLU A 64 -13.79 -1.65 2.41
C GLU A 64 -14.37 -1.84 1.01
N PRO A 65 -15.56 -2.43 0.92
CA PRO A 65 -15.91 -3.34 -0.15
C PRO A 65 -16.08 -2.61 -1.47
N LEU A 66 -15.85 -3.36 -2.53
CA LEU A 66 -16.61 -3.25 -3.76
C LEU A 66 -18.06 -2.88 -3.37
N VAL A 67 -18.46 -1.61 -3.52
CA VAL A 67 -19.87 -1.29 -3.72
C VAL A 67 -20.19 -1.83 -5.11
N ALA A 68 -20.32 -3.15 -5.21
CA ALA A 68 -21.13 -3.83 -6.20
C ALA A 68 -22.59 -3.48 -5.86
N GLY A 69 -22.93 -2.22 -6.07
CA GLY A 69 -24.22 -1.63 -5.74
C GLY A 69 -25.04 -1.42 -7.00
N ARG A 70 -25.61 -2.52 -7.50
CA ARG A 70 -26.84 -2.62 -8.33
C ARG A 70 -26.71 -2.29 -9.82
#